data_AF-A0A959E6V5-F1
#
_entry.id   AF-A0A959E6V5-F1
#
_cell.length_a   1.000
_cell.length_b   1.000
_cell.length_c   1.000
_cell.angle_alpha   90.00
_cell.angle_beta   90.00
_cell.angle_gamma   90.00
#
_symmetry.space_group_name_H-M   'P 1'
#
loop_
_entity.id
_entity.type
_entity.pdbx_description
1 polymer ?
#
loop_
_entity_poly.entity_id
_entity_poly.type
_entity_poly.pdbx_seq_one_letter_code
_entity_poly.pdbx_strand_id
1 'polypeptide(L)'
;MHRHKLLCQLMLVCIATGAKAQVDPQLAAEYFKEARVLCERDNGRLWGVSICGPMVMFDMPTKTIATSKPEPDGARPQLLGLVNAPVQW
;
A
#
# COMPACT_ATOMS: atom_id res chain seq x y z
N MET A 1 5.70 0.76 49.26
CA MET A 1 4.81 1.35 48.23
C MET A 1 5.51 1.83 46.96
N HIS A 2 6.84 2.09 46.93
CA HIS A 2 7.55 2.49 45.70
C HIS A 2 7.90 1.35 44.73
N ARG A 3 8.01 0.11 45.21
CA ARG A 3 8.32 -1.07 44.35
C ARG A 3 7.20 -1.41 43.37
N HIS A 4 5.94 -1.10 43.71
CA HIS A 4 4.78 -1.31 42.83
C HIS A 4 4.65 -0.23 41.74
N LYS A 5 5.13 1.00 42.00
CA LYS A 5 5.15 2.07 41.00
C LYS A 5 6.19 1.81 39.90
N LEU A 6 7.36 1.27 40.27
CA LEU A 6 8.41 0.90 39.31
C LEU A 6 7.99 -0.25 38.38
N LEU A 7 7.28 -1.25 38.92
CA LEU A 7 6.81 -2.41 38.15
C LEU A 7 5.73 -2.04 37.12
N CYS A 8 4.88 -1.05 37.45
CA CYS A 8 3.83 -0.56 36.56
C CYS A 8 4.40 0.31 35.42
N GLN A 9 5.50 1.05 35.67
CA GLN A 9 6.20 1.83 34.64
C GLN A 9 6.95 0.95 33.62
N LEU A 10 7.41 -0.26 33.99
CA LEU A 10 8.04 -1.18 33.03
C LEU A 10 7.03 -1.86 32.09
N MET A 11 5.74 -1.98 32.46
CA MET A 11 4.72 -2.58 31.60
C MET A 11 4.26 -1.67 30.45
N LEU A 12 4.49 -0.35 30.52
CA LEU A 12 4.00 0.59 29.51
C LEU A 12 4.83 0.61 28.21
N VAL A 13 6.00 -0.05 28.17
CA VAL A 13 6.96 0.06 27.05
C VAL A 13 6.81 -1.06 26.01
N CYS A 14 5.86 -2.00 26.17
CA CYS A 14 5.71 -3.15 25.27
C CYS A 14 4.49 -3.12 24.34
N ILE A 15 4.06 -1.94 23.86
CA ILE A 15 3.04 -1.83 22.78
C ILE A 15 3.66 -1.26 21.48
N ALA A 16 4.96 -1.42 21.29
CA ALA A 16 5.60 -1.17 19.99
C ALA A 16 5.75 -2.48 19.20
N THR A 17 4.67 -3.27 19.08
CA THR A 17 4.68 -4.49 18.26
C THR A 17 4.04 -4.24 16.90
N GLY A 18 4.89 -3.79 15.98
CA GLY A 18 4.71 -3.95 14.54
C GLY A 18 3.93 -2.82 13.88
N ALA A 19 4.65 -1.79 13.44
CA ALA A 19 4.25 -1.10 12.21
C ALA A 19 4.30 -2.15 11.09
N LYS A 20 3.20 -2.90 10.91
CA LYS A 20 3.01 -3.65 9.68
C LYS A 20 3.09 -2.61 8.56
N ALA A 21 3.86 -2.89 7.52
CA ALA A 21 4.07 -1.96 6.41
C ALA A 21 2.72 -1.67 5.74
N GLN A 22 2.01 -0.67 6.26
CA GLN A 22 0.76 -0.18 5.72
C GLN A 22 1.06 0.64 4.48
N VAL A 23 0.16 0.59 3.52
CA VAL A 23 0.19 1.52 2.38
C VAL A 23 -0.02 2.92 2.94
N ASP A 24 1.03 3.74 2.87
CA ASP A 24 0.96 5.17 3.15
C ASP A 24 0.25 5.86 1.97
N PRO A 25 -0.93 6.47 2.17
CA PRO A 25 -1.69 7.07 1.07
C PRO A 25 -0.98 8.28 0.43
N GLN A 26 -0.23 9.05 1.22
CA GLN A 26 0.48 10.23 0.72
C GLN A 26 1.65 9.81 -0.16
N LEU A 27 2.46 8.86 0.32
CA LEU A 27 3.58 8.33 -0.46
C LEU A 27 3.11 7.57 -1.70
N ALA A 28 2.04 6.79 -1.59
CA ALA A 28 1.44 6.11 -2.74
C ALA A 28 0.99 7.11 -3.82
N ALA A 29 0.41 8.25 -3.44
CA ALA A 29 0.03 9.31 -4.38
C ALA A 29 1.24 9.93 -5.11
N GLU A 30 2.39 10.04 -4.46
CA GLU A 30 3.65 10.46 -5.09
C GLU A 30 4.12 9.43 -6.11
N TYR A 31 4.14 8.15 -5.74
CA TYR A 31 4.52 7.06 -6.65
C TYR A 31 3.57 6.92 -7.84
N PHE A 32 2.27 7.15 -7.68
CA PHE A 32 1.34 7.16 -8.80
C PHE A 32 1.62 8.30 -9.79
N LYS A 33 2.09 9.47 -9.32
CA LYS A 33 2.52 10.57 -10.20
C LYS A 33 3.78 10.19 -10.96
N GLU A 34 4.76 9.60 -10.28
CA GLU A 34 6.01 9.15 -10.89
C GLU A 34 5.75 8.06 -11.95
N ALA A 35 4.98 7.03 -11.59
CA ALA A 35 4.62 5.94 -12.49
C ALA A 35 3.94 6.46 -13.77
N ARG A 36 3.10 7.49 -13.66
CA ARG A 36 2.46 8.12 -14.82
C ARG A 36 3.47 8.81 -15.74
N VAL A 37 4.38 9.61 -15.19
CA VAL A 37 5.43 10.26 -15.98
C VAL A 37 6.30 9.22 -16.70
N LEU A 38 6.67 8.15 -16.00
CA LEU A 38 7.48 7.07 -16.56
C LEU A 38 6.75 6.28 -17.65
N CYS A 39 5.48 5.92 -17.42
CA CYS A 39 4.70 5.15 -18.40
C CYS A 39 4.41 5.97 -19.65
N GLU A 40 4.07 7.26 -19.52
CA GLU A 40 3.80 8.16 -20.64
C GLU A 40 5.05 8.34 -21.50
N ARG A 41 6.21 8.50 -20.84
CA ARG A 41 7.51 8.56 -21.51
C ARG A 41 7.84 7.23 -22.20
N ASP A 42 7.61 6.10 -21.55
CA ASP A 42 7.91 4.77 -22.11
C ASP A 42 7.03 4.47 -23.33
N ASN A 43 5.75 4.85 -23.30
CA ASN A 43 4.78 4.64 -24.37
C ASN A 43 4.76 3.19 -24.90
N GLY A 44 4.93 2.22 -24.00
CA GLY A 44 4.91 0.79 -24.32
C GLY A 44 6.16 0.26 -25.02
N ARG A 45 7.25 1.03 -25.10
CA ARG A 45 8.50 0.56 -25.71
C ARG A 45 9.10 -0.63 -24.96
N LEU A 46 8.94 -0.69 -23.64
CA LEU A 46 9.52 -1.77 -22.83
C LEU A 46 8.74 -3.09 -22.96
N TRP A 47 7.40 -3.02 -22.94
CA TRP A 47 6.54 -4.21 -22.84
C TRP A 47 5.74 -4.51 -24.11
N GLY A 48 5.91 -3.72 -25.18
CA GLY A 48 5.10 -3.80 -26.39
C GLY A 48 3.65 -3.32 -26.23
N VAL A 49 3.26 -2.92 -25.03
CA VAL A 49 1.95 -2.35 -24.68
C VAL A 49 2.13 -1.23 -23.66
N SER A 50 1.25 -0.23 -23.69
CA SER A 50 1.26 0.82 -22.66
C SER A 50 0.82 0.24 -21.32
N ILE A 51 1.62 0.47 -20.28
CA ILE A 51 1.27 0.16 -18.89
C ILE A 51 0.65 1.36 -18.16
N CYS A 52 0.34 2.43 -18.88
CA CYS A 52 -0.41 3.55 -18.31
C CYS A 52 -1.84 3.10 -18.02
N GLY A 53 -2.20 3.05 -16.75
CA GLY A 53 -3.56 2.68 -16.34
C GLY A 53 -3.83 3.00 -14.87
N PRO A 54 -5.05 2.78 -14.40
CA PRO A 54 -5.37 2.78 -12.99
C PRO A 54 -4.47 1.78 -12.25
N MET A 55 -3.98 2.18 -11.08
CA MET A 55 -3.06 1.39 -10.27
C MET A 55 -3.64 1.25 -8.86
N VAL A 56 -3.30 0.14 -8.22
CA VAL A 56 -3.68 -0.16 -6.84
C VAL A 56 -2.44 -0.68 -6.10
N MET A 57 -2.22 -0.13 -4.91
CA MET A 57 -1.28 -0.66 -3.93
C MET A 57 -2.11 -1.23 -2.78
N PHE A 58 -1.87 -2.48 -2.43
CA PHE A 58 -2.66 -3.16 -1.41
C PHE A 58 -1.73 -4.00 -0.52
N ASP A 59 -1.82 -3.79 0.79
CA ASP A 59 -1.13 -4.62 1.77
C ASP A 59 -2.10 -5.67 2.34
N MET A 60 -1.82 -6.94 2.06
CA MET A 60 -2.66 -8.05 2.50
C MET A 60 -2.79 -8.17 4.03
N PRO A 61 -1.70 -8.06 4.82
CA PRO A 61 -1.76 -8.10 6.28
C PRO A 61 -2.60 -7.01 6.95
N THR A 62 -2.53 -5.76 6.48
CA THR A 62 -3.22 -4.61 7.08
C THR A 62 -4.51 -4.23 6.37
N LYS A 63 -4.73 -4.76 5.16
CA LYS A 63 -5.85 -4.40 4.26
C LYS A 63 -5.88 -2.91 3.89
N THR A 64 -4.76 -2.21 4.08
CA THR A 64 -4.61 -0.83 3.63
C THR A 64 -4.48 -0.80 2.11
N ILE A 65 -5.08 0.22 1.51
CA ILE A 65 -5.20 0.37 0.06
C ILE A 65 -4.95 1.83 -0.33
N ALA A 66 -4.30 2.01 -1.46
CA ALA A 66 -4.28 3.28 -2.18
C ALA A 66 -4.50 3.01 -3.67
N THR A 67 -5.27 3.88 -4.33
CA THR A 67 -5.59 3.76 -5.75
C THR A 67 -5.28 5.07 -6.46
N SER A 68 -4.79 4.98 -7.70
CA SER A 68 -4.47 6.18 -8.51
C SER A 68 -5.71 6.85 -9.12
N LYS A 69 -6.85 6.15 -9.07
CA LYS A 69 -8.18 6.58 -9.51
C LYS A 69 -9.22 6.09 -8.49
N PRO A 70 -10.45 6.64 -8.47
CA PRO A 70 -11.53 6.10 -7.64
C PRO A 70 -11.69 4.59 -7.86
N GLU A 71 -11.95 3.86 -6.77
CA GLU A 71 -12.24 2.41 -6.84
C GLU A 71 -13.49 2.18 -7.71
N PRO A 72 -13.45 1.27 -8.69
CA PRO A 72 -14.64 0.90 -9.44
C PRO A 72 -15.69 0.21 -8.56
N ASP A 73 -16.94 0.25 -8.99
CA ASP A 73 -18.01 -0.53 -8.37
C ASP A 73 -17.73 -2.03 -8.60
N GLY A 74 -17.83 -2.85 -7.54
CA GLY A 74 -17.65 -4.30 -7.65
C GLY A 74 -16.94 -4.94 -6.45
N ALA A 75 -16.74 -6.26 -6.55
CA ALA A 75 -16.03 -7.01 -5.53
C ALA A 75 -14.52 -6.98 -5.80
N ARG A 76 -13.74 -6.57 -4.80
CA ARG A 76 -12.29 -6.45 -4.92
C ARG A 76 -11.62 -7.77 -5.36
N PRO A 77 -10.65 -7.75 -6.29
CA PRO A 77 -9.97 -8.96 -6.75
C PRO A 77 -9.21 -9.65 -5.61
N GLN A 78 -9.34 -10.98 -5.53
CA GLN A 78 -8.73 -11.77 -4.45
C GLN A 78 -7.19 -11.81 -4.53
N LEU A 79 -6.62 -11.51 -5.70
CA LEU A 79 -5.18 -11.53 -5.95
C LEU A 79 -4.48 -10.21 -5.57
N LEU A 80 -5.20 -9.17 -5.15
CA LEU A 80 -4.58 -7.92 -4.73
C LEU A 80 -3.61 -8.14 -3.57
N GLY A 81 -2.41 -7.55 -3.66
CA GLY A 81 -1.36 -7.68 -2.67
C GLY A 81 -0.68 -9.07 -2.62
N LEU A 82 -1.04 -9.98 -3.54
CA LEU A 82 -0.33 -11.26 -3.76
C LEU A 82 0.54 -11.22 -5.02
N VAL A 83 0.07 -10.53 -6.07
CA VAL A 83 0.77 -10.44 -7.36
C VAL A 83 0.88 -8.98 -7.83
N ASN A 84 2.00 -8.66 -8.47
CA ASN A 84 2.21 -7.38 -9.16
C ASN A 84 1.94 -7.59 -10.65
N ALA A 85 0.68 -7.52 -11.05
CA ALA A 85 0.24 -7.77 -12.42
C ALA A 85 -1.01 -6.95 -12.76
N PRO A 86 -1.35 -6.79 -14.05
CA PRO A 86 -2.68 -6.33 -14.44
C PRO A 86 -3.76 -7.22 -13.82
N VAL A 87 -4.78 -6.61 -13.24
CA VAL A 87 -5.95 -7.29 -12.66
C VAL A 87 -7.23 -6.73 -13.25
N GLN A 88 -8.25 -7.58 -13.35
CA GLN A 88 -9.61 -7.14 -13.59
C GLN A 88 -10.25 -6.84 -12.25
N TRP A 89 -10.94 -5.71 -12.13
CA TRP A 89 -11.69 -5.33 -10.93
C TRP A 89 -12.97 -6.14 -10.82
#